data_AF-A0A7H4PFC7-F1
#
_entry.id   AF-A0A7H4PFC7-F1
#
_cell.length_a   1.000
_cell.length_b   1.000
_cell.length_c   1.000
_cell.angle_alpha   90.00
_cell.angle_beta   90.00
_cell.angle_gamma   90.00
#
_symmetry.space_group_name_H-M   'P 1'
#
loop_
_entity.id
_entity.type
_entity.pdbx_description
1 polymer ?
#
loop_
_entity_poly.entity_id
_entity_poly.type
_entity_poly.pdbx_seq_one_letter_code
_entity_poly.pdbx_strand_id
1 'polypeptide(L)'
;MLLHILYLIGITAEAMTGALAAGRRRMDTFGVIIIATATALGGGSVRDILLGHYPLGWVQPPRVRHYCRHCCGPDHDCRAGDAASAPSVSGA
;
A
#
# COMPACT_ATOMS: atom_id res chain seq x y z
N MET A 1 -19.47 14.45 3.30
CA MET A 1 -20.25 13.47 4.09
C MET A 1 -20.87 12.38 3.22
N LEU A 2 -21.69 12.71 2.20
CA LEU A 2 -22.28 11.71 1.31
C LEU A 2 -21.25 10.77 0.64
N LEU A 3 -20.19 11.32 0.03
CA LEU A 3 -19.14 10.53 -0.62
C LEU A 3 -18.42 9.57 0.34
N HIS A 4 -18.34 9.93 1.62
CA HIS A 4 -17.70 9.09 2.63
C HIS A 4 -18.56 7.87 2.98
N ILE A 5 -19.88 8.07 3.05
CA ILE A 5 -20.84 6.98 3.27
C ILE A 5 -20.83 6.02 2.08
N LEU A 6 -20.87 6.54 0.85
CA LEU A 6 -20.80 5.72 -0.36
C LEU A 6 -19.49 4.93 -0.44
N TYR A 7 -18.38 5.53 0.00
CA TYR A 7 -17.09 4.85 0.06
C TYR A 7 -17.10 3.69 1.07
N LEU A 8 -17.66 3.89 2.27
CA LEU A 8 -17.78 2.84 3.29
C LEU A 8 -18.70 1.68 2.83
N ILE A 9 -19.80 2.00 2.15
CA ILE A 9 -20.70 0.99 1.56
C ILE A 9 -20.00 0.23 0.44
N GLY A 10 -19.25 0.93 -0.43
CA GLY A 10 -18.51 0.30 -1.51
C GLY A 10 -17.45 -0.68 -1.02
N ILE A 11 -16.60 -0.26 -0.07
CA ILE A 11 -15.50 -1.10 0.42
C ILE A 11 -16.00 -2.33 1.20
N THR A 12 -17.12 -2.19 1.92
CA THR A 12 -17.77 -3.32 2.60
C THR A 12 -18.39 -4.30 1.62
N ALA A 13 -19.04 -3.81 0.55
CA ALA A 13 -19.60 -4.65 -0.51
C ALA A 13 -18.51 -5.40 -1.31
N GLU A 14 -17.37 -4.76 -1.59
CA GLU A 14 -16.22 -5.42 -2.23
C GLU A 14 -15.62 -6.51 -1.34
N ALA A 15 -15.41 -6.23 -0.04
CA ALA A 15 -14.88 -7.20 0.91
C ALA A 15 -15.80 -8.43 1.04
N MET A 16 -17.12 -8.23 1.14
CA MET A 16 -18.09 -9.33 1.19
C MET A 16 -18.05 -10.19 -0.06
N THR A 17 -18.00 -9.55 -1.24
CA THR A 17 -17.96 -10.25 -2.52
C THR A 17 -16.68 -11.08 -2.68
N GLY A 18 -15.52 -10.52 -2.30
CA GLY A 18 -14.24 -11.23 -2.26
C GLY A 18 -14.26 -12.43 -1.30
N ALA A 19 -14.82 -12.24 -0.10
CA ALA A 19 -14.96 -13.30 0.89
C ALA A 19 -15.88 -14.44 0.41
N LEU A 20 -17.03 -14.10 -0.20
CA LEU A 20 -17.98 -15.05 -0.77
C LEU A 20 -17.36 -15.83 -1.95
N ALA A 21 -16.61 -15.14 -2.82
CA ALA A 21 -15.92 -15.77 -3.95
C ALA A 21 -14.83 -16.75 -3.49
N ALA A 22 -14.06 -16.39 -2.46
CA ALA A 22 -13.04 -17.27 -1.87
C ALA A 22 -13.68 -18.46 -1.12
N GLY A 23 -14.75 -18.22 -0.37
CA GLY A 23 -15.49 -19.27 0.36
C GLY A 23 -16.11 -20.31 -0.58
N ARG A 24 -16.62 -19.90 -1.74
CA ARG A 24 -17.12 -20.84 -2.78
C ARG A 24 -16.04 -21.76 -3.34
N ARG A 25 -14.76 -21.37 -3.28
CA ARG A 25 -13.63 -22.18 -3.75
C ARG A 25 -13.03 -23.06 -2.65
N ARG A 26 -13.68 -23.16 -1.48
CA ARG A 26 -13.18 -23.87 -0.29
C ARG A 26 -11.75 -23.48 0.08
N MET A 27 -11.42 -22.19 -0.03
CA MET A 27 -10.15 -21.67 0.49
C MET A 27 -10.18 -21.62 2.01
N ASP A 28 -9.01 -21.84 2.62
CA ASP A 28 -8.80 -21.63 4.06
C ASP A 28 -9.10 -20.18 4.47
N THR A 29 -9.41 -19.97 5.74
CA THR A 29 -9.71 -18.65 6.32
C THR A 29 -8.63 -17.62 6.00
N PHE A 30 -7.34 -18.04 5.98
CA PHE A 30 -6.24 -17.17 5.58
C PHE A 30 -6.35 -16.71 4.13
N GLY A 31 -6.68 -17.62 3.20
CA GLY A 31 -6.90 -17.28 1.80
C GLY A 31 -8.13 -16.37 1.60
N VAL A 32 -9.21 -16.62 2.35
CA VAL A 32 -10.40 -15.77 2.34
C VAL A 32 -10.07 -14.33 2.76
N ILE A 33 -9.27 -14.15 3.82
CA ILE A 33 -8.85 -12.82 4.29
C ILE A 33 -8.01 -12.13 3.22
N ILE A 34 -7.00 -12.80 2.65
CA ILE A 34 -6.13 -12.22 1.62
C ILE A 34 -6.94 -11.77 0.40
N ILE A 35 -7.85 -12.61 -0.10
CA ILE A 35 -8.67 -12.29 -1.27
C ILE A 35 -9.66 -11.16 -0.96
N ALA A 36 -10.28 -11.15 0.22
CA ALA A 36 -11.17 -10.08 0.64
C ALA A 36 -10.44 -8.73 0.74
N THR A 37 -9.25 -8.71 1.36
CA THR A 37 -8.42 -7.49 1.46
C THR A 37 -7.93 -7.02 0.10
N ALA A 38 -7.46 -7.93 -0.76
CA ALA A 38 -7.02 -7.58 -2.11
C ALA A 38 -8.16 -7.01 -2.96
N THR A 39 -9.36 -7.57 -2.85
CA THR A 39 -10.55 -7.07 -3.57
C THR A 39 -10.93 -5.67 -3.10
N ALA A 40 -11.00 -5.45 -1.78
CA ALA A 40 -11.36 -4.16 -1.19
C ALA A 40 -10.34 -3.03 -1.49
N LEU A 41 -9.05 -3.36 -1.60
CA LEU A 41 -8.02 -2.41 -2.03
C LEU A 41 -8.05 -2.18 -3.55
N GLY A 42 -8.52 -3.17 -4.31
CA GLY A 42 -8.58 -3.15 -5.76
C GLY A 42 -9.47 -2.03 -6.30
N GLY A 43 -10.71 -1.91 -5.83
CA GLY A 43 -11.64 -0.89 -6.32
C GLY A 43 -11.16 0.54 -6.07
N GLY A 44 -10.66 0.79 -4.85
CA GLY A 44 -10.05 2.08 -4.49
C GLY A 44 -8.84 2.41 -5.36
N SER A 45 -7.93 1.44 -5.53
CA SER A 45 -6.73 1.61 -6.35
C SER A 45 -7.05 1.87 -7.82
N VAL A 46 -8.03 1.17 -8.40
CA VAL A 46 -8.44 1.37 -9.80
C VAL A 46 -8.98 2.78 -10.02
N ARG A 47 -9.79 3.30 -9.09
CA ARG A 47 -10.27 4.69 -9.13
C ARG A 47 -9.10 5.68 -9.04
N ASP A 48 -8.16 5.46 -8.13
CA ASP A 48 -7.01 6.35 -7.93
C ASP A 48 -6.12 6.37 -9.19
N ILE A 49 -5.95 5.24 -9.87
CA ILE A 49 -5.23 5.14 -11.16
C ILE A 49 -5.97 5.89 -12.27
N LEU A 50 -7.29 5.69 -12.41
CA LEU A 50 -8.12 6.36 -13.41
C LEU A 50 -8.11 7.88 -13.27
N LEU A 51 -8.02 8.39 -12.03
CA LEU A 51 -7.95 9.81 -11.73
C LEU A 51 -6.51 10.37 -11.75
N GLY A 52 -5.50 9.54 -11.98
CA GLY A 52 -4.09 9.96 -11.99
C GLY A 52 -3.52 10.30 -10.61
N HIS A 53 -4.16 9.87 -9.52
CA HIS A 53 -3.69 10.06 -8.15
C HIS A 53 -2.62 9.02 -7.79
N TYR A 54 -1.36 9.36 -8.03
CA TYR A 54 -0.20 8.62 -7.53
C TYR A 54 0.52 9.42 -6.44
N PRO A 55 1.02 8.78 -5.36
CA PRO A 55 1.06 7.33 -5.09
C PRO A 55 -0.23 6.77 -4.47
N LEU A 56 -0.50 5.47 -4.72
CA LEU A 56 -1.61 4.74 -4.12
C LEU A 56 -1.56 4.87 -2.58
N GLY A 57 -2.71 5.11 -1.94
CA GLY A 57 -2.77 5.39 -0.50
C GLY A 57 -2.14 4.31 0.40
N TRP A 58 -2.17 3.04 -0.04
CA TRP A 58 -1.59 1.90 0.67
C TRP A 58 -0.11 1.66 0.37
N VAL A 59 0.44 2.31 -0.67
CA VAL A 59 1.84 2.19 -1.11
C VAL A 59 2.68 3.38 -0.63
N GLN A 60 2.09 4.35 0.09
CA GLN A 60 2.87 5.50 0.58
C GLN A 60 4.00 5.03 1.51
N PRO A 61 5.27 5.19 1.10
CA PRO A 61 6.37 4.90 2.00
C PRO A 61 6.48 6.06 2.99
N PRO A 62 6.44 5.83 4.32
CA PRO A 62 6.86 6.84 5.27
C PRO A 62 8.38 7.07 5.06
N ARG A 63 8.71 8.14 4.36
CA ARG A 63 9.97 8.89 4.53
C ARG A 63 11.27 8.29 3.94
N VAL A 64 11.25 7.42 2.93
CA VAL A 64 12.53 7.03 2.25
C VAL A 64 13.06 8.08 1.25
N ARG A 65 12.21 8.99 0.75
CA ARG A 65 12.62 10.03 -0.21
C ARG A 65 13.42 11.16 0.44
N HIS A 66 13.30 11.38 1.75
CA HIS A 66 14.01 12.46 2.44
C HIS A 66 15.39 12.06 2.96
N TYR A 67 15.63 10.77 3.24
CA TYR A 67 16.94 10.33 3.70
C TYR A 67 17.98 10.35 2.58
N CYS A 68 17.59 9.93 1.36
CA CYS A 68 18.51 9.86 0.22
C CYS A 68 18.87 11.24 -0.37
N ARG A 69 18.03 12.28 -0.16
CA ARG A 69 18.40 13.65 -0.54
C ARG A 69 19.48 14.25 0.37
N HIS A 70 19.64 13.73 1.59
CA HIS A 70 20.70 14.15 2.50
C HIS A 70 21.98 13.33 2.39
N CYS A 71 21.94 12.14 1.76
CA CYS A 71 23.12 11.30 1.54
C CYS A 71 23.80 11.54 0.18
N CYS A 72 23.12 12.19 -0.76
CA CYS A 72 23.76 12.61 -2.01
C CYS A 72 24.53 13.91 -1.73
N GLY A 73 25.85 13.82 -1.61
CA GLY A 73 26.71 14.99 -1.71
C GLY A 73 26.51 15.71 -3.06
N PRO A 74 27.12 16.89 -3.25
CA PRO A 74 26.90 17.75 -4.43
C PRO A 74 27.25 17.10 -5.79
N ASP A 75 27.93 15.95 -5.81
CA ASP A 75 28.48 15.31 -7.00
C ASP A 75 27.65 14.14 -7.57
N HIS A 76 26.45 13.86 -7.06
CA HIS A 76 25.51 12.88 -7.65
C HIS A 76 26.02 11.42 -7.84
N ASP A 77 27.16 11.03 -7.26
CA ASP A 77 27.67 9.65 -7.31
C ASP A 77 27.30 8.87 -6.03
N CYS A 78 26.26 8.03 -6.12
CA CYS A 78 25.90 7.08 -5.05
C CYS A 78 26.81 5.85 -5.11
N ARG A 79 27.92 5.85 -4.35
CA ARG A 79 28.76 4.65 -4.20
C ARG A 79 28.05 3.68 -3.26
N ALA A 80 27.75 2.46 -3.73
CA ALA A 80 27.06 1.42 -2.97
C ALA A 80 27.74 1.00 -1.63
N GLY A 81 28.95 1.50 -1.34
CA GLY A 81 29.67 1.27 -0.09
C GLY A 81 29.19 2.10 1.10
N ASP A 82 28.50 3.22 0.89
CA ASP A 82 28.12 4.14 1.99
C ASP A 82 26.87 3.68 2.76
N ALA A 83 26.13 2.71 2.22
CA ALA A 83 24.99 2.08 2.89
C ALA A 83 25.40 1.26 4.13
N ALA A 84 26.66 0.83 4.22
CA ALA A 84 27.17 0.05 5.36
C ALA A 84 27.44 0.92 6.61
N SER A 85 27.52 2.24 6.46
CA SER A 85 27.67 3.21 7.56
C SER A 85 26.33 3.77 8.06
N ALA A 86 25.20 3.32 7.52
CA ALA A 86 23.90 3.65 8.08
C ALA A 86 23.81 3.05 9.49
N PRO A 87 23.55 3.86 10.54
CA PRO A 87 23.51 3.35 11.90
C PRO A 87 22.43 2.28 12.00
N SER A 88 22.89 1.04 12.20
CA SER A 88 22.07 -0.06 12.65
C SER A 88 21.32 0.38 13.91
N VAL A 89 20.00 0.37 13.83
CA VAL A 89 19.07 0.11 14.95
C VAL A 89 19.48 0.71 16.31
N SER A 90 18.98 1.90 16.62
CA SER A 90 18.83 2.38 18.00
C SER A 90 17.57 3.24 17.99
N GLY A 91 16.42 2.77 18.45
CA GLY A 91 16.18 2.35 19.83
C GLY A 91 15.54 3.53 20.56
N ALA A 92 14.23 3.75 20.36
CA ALA A 92 13.31 4.51 21.20
C ALA A 92 11.91 4.48 20.59
#